data_AF-K2E8Q8-F1
#
_entry.id   AF-K2E8Q8-F1
#
_cell.length_a   1.000
_cell.length_b   1.000
_cell.length_c   1.000
_cell.angle_alpha   90.00
_cell.angle_beta   90.00
_cell.angle_gamma   90.00
#
_symmetry.space_group_name_H-M   'P 1'
#
loop_
_entity.id
_entity.type
_entity.pdbx_description
1 polymer ?
#
loop_
_entity_poly.entity_id
_entity_poly.type
_entity_poly.pdbx_seq_one_letter_code
_entity_poly.pdbx_strand_id
1 'polypeptide(L)'
;MNRILKFFAILILLTSFYFLVPSASSASGEFNTDFDVTYTVKDSGVTEVLNKIILTNVFSNMYATSYSIVLDSINPTNIKAYGLDKPYLVETTKDGEKTTIKIRFPDSVVGKDKSRVFYVSFEESSFAIRTGEVWEISIPKISEEATFSSYNLRLLIPGKLGQEAYISPQPRSKTNKNGFTEYNFSKQDVEKTGIVAGFGAFQVFSFNLSYHLENPLSRSTTTEISLPPDTAYQKIYYENINPRPTNMYVDSDGNWIGEYKLEPRQRIDVAANGYVQIFSNYRPFNKPSQESINQNLVPLEYWDINNPEIVKLSQTLKTPRQIYDFVSTKLKYDYERVKPNVERLGAVKALENPQSAICMEFTDLFITLARAAGIPAREINGFAYTENPEIQPLSLVNDVLHAWPEYYDSEKEVWIPIDPTWGSTTGGVDYFTKLDLRHFAFVIHGKNSKQPYAAGSYKLGENPQKDVFVTFGSLPQVRNAKLDLNVKTESWIPLISNKIDLTVLNSGPVAVYNVKPKIYFDGIEISHKNEVEVLLPFQKYQSTLDVPFSFLGTNTPDSVRIVVNEEEITIPTNKRQVLIYNLIFIFVVAFLILLTIIIRLKKWKFSKKNS
;
A
#
# COMPACT_ATOMS: atom_id res chain seq x y z
N MET A 1 28.75 57.15 52.51
CA MET A 1 28.98 57.74 51.17
C MET A 1 29.50 56.73 50.14
N ASN A 2 30.47 55.85 50.46
CA ASN A 2 31.08 54.92 49.49
C ASN A 2 30.19 53.80 48.90
N ARG A 3 29.07 53.42 49.54
CA ARG A 3 28.16 52.38 48.98
C ARG A 3 27.19 52.93 47.92
N ILE A 4 26.77 54.19 48.07
CA ILE A 4 25.84 54.85 47.14
C ILE A 4 26.56 55.20 45.82
N LEU A 5 27.82 55.64 45.89
CA LEU A 5 28.63 55.88 44.68
C LEU A 5 28.91 54.58 43.89
N LYS A 6 29.16 53.46 44.58
CA LYS A 6 29.34 52.16 43.91
C LYS A 6 28.05 51.68 43.25
N PHE A 7 26.90 51.91 43.87
CA PHE A 7 25.61 51.58 43.28
C PHE A 7 25.31 52.41 42.03
N PHE A 8 25.60 53.72 42.07
CA PHE A 8 25.48 54.60 40.89
C PHE A 8 26.47 54.23 39.78
N ALA A 9 27.71 53.88 40.12
CA ALA A 9 28.70 53.44 39.13
C ALA A 9 28.29 52.12 38.45
N ILE A 10 27.73 51.16 39.20
CA ILE A 10 27.20 49.90 38.63
C ILE A 10 25.96 50.15 37.77
N LEU A 11 25.07 51.08 38.16
CA LEU A 11 23.90 51.44 37.38
C LEU A 11 24.28 52.16 36.06
N ILE A 12 25.31 53.00 36.08
CA ILE A 12 25.87 53.66 34.89
C ILE A 12 26.58 52.64 33.98
N LEU A 13 27.26 51.63 34.55
CA LEU A 13 27.88 50.56 33.77
C LEU A 13 26.87 49.59 33.14
N LEU A 14 25.75 49.34 33.83
CA LEU A 14 24.64 48.50 33.32
C LEU A 14 23.83 49.24 32.25
N THR A 15 23.64 50.55 32.39
CA THR A 15 22.94 51.36 31.37
C THR A 15 23.80 51.63 30.14
N SER A 16 25.12 51.76 30.27
CA SER A 16 26.01 51.87 29.10
C SER A 16 26.15 50.55 28.32
N PHE A 17 25.99 49.39 28.97
CA PHE A 17 25.95 48.09 28.28
C PHE A 17 24.67 47.89 27.43
N TYR A 18 23.55 48.50 27.81
CA TYR A 18 22.30 48.45 27.02
C TYR A 18 22.39 49.27 25.71
N PHE A 19 23.27 50.27 25.64
CA PHE A 19 23.50 51.07 24.41
C PHE A 19 24.60 50.51 23.50
N LEU A 20 25.29 49.44 23.91
CA LEU A 20 26.36 48.78 23.15
C LEU A 20 25.96 47.41 22.58
N VAL A 21 24.69 47.02 22.68
CA VAL A 21 24.18 45.88 21.93
C VAL A 21 23.93 46.36 20.50
N PRO A 22 24.73 45.96 19.49
CA PRO A 22 24.40 46.25 18.12
C PRO A 22 23.04 45.60 17.84
N SER A 23 22.02 46.42 17.63
CA SER A 23 20.79 45.97 16.98
C SER A 23 21.21 45.35 15.65
N ALA A 24 20.93 44.07 15.45
CA ALA A 24 21.14 43.39 14.19
C ALA A 24 20.33 44.14 13.12
N SER A 25 20.96 45.09 12.44
CA SER A 25 20.38 45.74 11.28
C SER A 25 20.39 44.68 10.18
N SER A 26 19.25 44.01 9.99
CA SER A 26 19.02 43.27 8.76
C SER A 26 19.10 44.31 7.63
N ALA A 27 20.15 44.23 6.81
CA ALA A 27 20.27 45.08 5.65
C ALA A 27 19.03 44.85 4.77
N SER A 28 18.20 45.88 4.60
CA SER A 28 17.14 45.86 3.61
C SER A 28 17.79 45.62 2.26
N GLY A 29 17.34 44.58 1.53
CA GLY A 29 17.79 44.36 0.16
C GLY A 29 17.57 45.60 -0.71
N GLU A 30 18.38 45.74 -1.76
CA GLU A 30 18.34 46.89 -2.68
C GLU A 30 17.04 46.97 -3.48
N PHE A 31 16.37 45.83 -3.66
CA PHE A 31 15.12 45.66 -4.38
C PHE A 31 14.20 44.68 -3.65
N ASN A 32 12.89 44.92 -3.73
CA ASN A 32 11.86 43.94 -3.39
C ASN A 32 11.41 43.22 -4.66
N THR A 33 11.26 41.89 -4.59
CA THR A 33 10.89 41.07 -5.74
C THR A 33 9.65 40.25 -5.43
N ASP A 34 8.55 40.52 -6.16
CA ASP A 34 7.35 39.69 -6.15
C ASP A 34 7.35 38.74 -7.34
N PHE A 35 6.96 37.50 -7.08
CA PHE A 35 7.03 36.41 -8.05
C PHE A 35 5.66 35.73 -8.18
N ASP A 36 5.17 35.65 -9.41
CA ASP A 36 3.97 34.88 -9.76
C ASP A 36 4.36 33.90 -10.87
N VAL A 37 4.47 32.62 -10.53
CA VAL A 37 4.89 31.56 -11.43
C VAL A 37 3.71 30.68 -11.82
N THR A 38 3.65 30.30 -13.08
CA THR A 38 2.67 29.34 -13.60
C THR A 38 3.39 28.21 -14.30
N TYR A 39 3.21 26.99 -13.81
CA TYR A 39 3.63 25.74 -14.44
C TYR A 39 2.44 25.14 -15.18
N THR A 40 2.54 25.04 -16.50
CA THR A 40 1.49 24.44 -17.35
C THR A 40 2.01 23.15 -17.94
N VAL A 41 1.51 22.02 -17.44
CA VAL A 41 1.89 20.71 -17.97
C VAL A 41 1.09 20.47 -19.25
N LYS A 42 1.76 20.12 -20.35
CA LYS A 42 1.10 19.74 -21.61
C LYS A 42 0.76 18.25 -21.62
N ASP A 43 -0.12 17.86 -22.53
CA ASP A 43 -0.44 16.44 -22.80
C ASP A 43 0.79 15.59 -23.11
N SER A 44 1.88 16.19 -23.60
CA SER A 44 3.15 15.53 -23.89
C SER A 44 4.07 15.32 -22.68
N GLY A 45 3.76 15.91 -21.52
CA GLY A 45 4.66 15.98 -20.37
C GLY A 45 5.62 17.18 -20.37
N VAL A 46 5.76 17.88 -21.50
CA VAL A 46 6.53 19.13 -21.53
C VAL A 46 5.80 20.17 -20.68
N THR A 47 6.52 20.79 -19.74
CA THR A 47 5.98 21.81 -18.84
C THR A 47 6.43 23.19 -19.30
N GLU A 48 5.47 24.05 -19.61
CA GLU A 48 5.71 25.48 -19.84
C GLU A 48 5.72 26.22 -18.51
N VAL A 49 6.83 26.90 -18.21
CA VAL A 49 6.97 27.74 -17.03
C VAL A 49 6.88 29.19 -17.45
N LEU A 50 5.97 29.95 -16.85
CA LEU A 50 5.84 31.40 -17.02
C LEU A 50 6.05 32.09 -15.69
N ASN A 51 7.12 32.87 -15.59
CA ASN A 51 7.45 33.66 -14.41
C ASN A 51 7.08 35.12 -14.68
N LYS A 52 6.13 35.68 -13.92
CA LYS A 52 5.86 37.11 -13.86
C LYS A 52 6.59 37.69 -12.65
N ILE A 53 7.48 38.63 -12.91
CA ILE A 53 8.39 39.20 -11.91
C ILE A 53 8.11 40.69 -11.78
N ILE A 54 7.93 41.15 -10.55
CA ILE A 54 7.78 42.58 -10.21
C ILE A 54 8.98 42.97 -9.36
N LEU A 55 9.88 43.76 -9.93
CA LEU A 55 11.07 44.25 -9.26
C LEU A 55 10.84 45.69 -8.82
N THR A 56 10.73 45.92 -7.52
CA THR A 56 10.44 47.23 -6.91
C THR A 56 11.68 47.79 -6.24
N ASN A 57 12.00 49.04 -6.57
CA ASN A 57 13.19 49.71 -6.06
C ASN A 57 12.99 50.23 -4.64
N VAL A 58 13.91 49.89 -3.73
CA VAL A 58 13.85 50.35 -2.33
C VAL A 58 14.54 51.72 -2.18
N PHE A 59 15.47 52.06 -3.07
CA PHE A 59 16.27 53.28 -3.01
C PHE A 59 15.95 54.23 -4.18
N SER A 60 16.12 55.54 -3.99
CA SER A 60 15.85 56.53 -5.04
C SER A 60 16.98 56.71 -6.06
N ASN A 61 18.20 56.29 -5.71
CA ASN A 61 19.43 56.56 -6.44
C ASN A 61 20.03 55.34 -7.15
N MET A 62 19.35 54.20 -7.16
CA MET A 62 19.79 52.97 -7.83
C MET A 62 18.78 52.52 -8.87
N TYR A 63 19.20 51.66 -9.81
CA TYR A 63 18.31 50.95 -10.72
C TYR A 63 19.00 49.68 -11.22
N ALA A 64 18.22 48.63 -11.46
CA ALA A 64 18.74 47.37 -11.98
C ALA A 64 18.99 47.46 -13.50
N THR A 65 20.16 47.03 -13.95
CA THR A 65 20.54 46.91 -15.38
C THR A 65 20.32 45.50 -15.93
N SER A 66 20.28 44.50 -15.04
CA SER A 66 19.99 43.12 -15.38
C SER A 66 19.38 42.37 -14.20
N TYR A 67 18.76 41.23 -14.47
CA TYR A 67 18.26 40.30 -13.46
C TYR A 67 18.69 38.88 -13.83
N SER A 68 19.10 38.09 -12.85
CA SER A 68 19.56 36.71 -13.07
C SER A 68 18.68 35.73 -12.30
N ILE A 69 18.22 34.69 -12.99
CA ILE A 69 17.55 33.53 -12.39
C ILE A 69 18.55 32.37 -12.44
N VAL A 70 18.82 31.76 -11.29
CA VAL A 70 19.62 30.54 -11.20
C VAL A 70 18.66 29.37 -11.06
N LEU A 71 18.72 28.44 -12.00
CA LEU A 71 17.94 27.21 -12.00
C LEU A 71 18.88 26.06 -11.67
N ASP A 72 18.59 25.33 -10.60
CA ASP A 72 19.40 24.22 -10.13
C ASP A 72 18.87 22.90 -10.68
N SER A 73 19.72 22.09 -11.32
CA SER A 73 19.36 20.80 -11.92
C SER A 73 18.22 20.86 -12.95
N ILE A 74 17.98 22.03 -13.57
CA ILE A 74 16.96 22.26 -14.59
C ILE A 74 17.67 22.66 -15.89
N ASN A 75 17.21 22.10 -17.01
CA ASN A 75 17.78 22.31 -18.34
C ASN A 75 16.74 23.01 -19.25
N PRO A 76 16.44 24.29 -18.99
CA PRO A 76 15.38 25.00 -19.68
C PRO A 76 15.65 25.12 -21.19
N THR A 77 14.60 24.97 -21.98
CA THR A 77 14.59 25.19 -23.43
C THR A 77 13.62 26.31 -23.79
N ASN A 78 13.70 26.83 -25.03
CA ASN A 78 12.76 27.85 -25.54
C ASN A 78 12.63 29.10 -24.64
N ILE A 79 13.73 29.52 -24.02
CA ILE A 79 13.77 30.62 -23.06
C ILE A 79 13.46 31.95 -23.76
N LYS A 80 12.52 32.71 -23.21
CA LYS A 80 12.13 34.04 -23.68
C LYS A 80 11.96 34.96 -22.48
N ALA A 81 12.34 36.23 -22.65
CA ALA A 81 12.04 37.28 -21.68
C ALA A 81 11.44 38.49 -22.38
N TYR A 82 10.45 39.13 -21.76
CA TYR A 82 9.76 40.28 -22.33
C TYR A 82 9.18 41.19 -21.25
N GLY A 83 9.17 42.50 -21.52
CA GLY A 83 8.40 43.48 -20.76
C GLY A 83 6.97 43.60 -21.29
N LEU A 84 6.26 44.67 -20.92
CA LEU A 84 4.90 44.92 -21.41
C LEU A 84 4.85 45.15 -22.93
N ASP A 85 5.84 45.83 -23.49
CA ASP A 85 5.78 46.33 -24.88
C ASP A 85 6.91 45.83 -25.77
N LYS A 86 7.94 45.17 -25.22
CA LYS A 86 9.17 44.80 -25.96
C LYS A 86 9.84 43.53 -25.41
N PRO A 87 10.51 42.72 -26.25
CA PRO A 87 11.33 41.60 -25.80
C PRO A 87 12.61 42.09 -25.13
N TYR A 88 13.18 41.29 -24.23
CA TYR A 88 14.45 41.53 -23.57
C TYR A 88 15.52 40.57 -24.06
N LEU A 89 16.78 41.02 -24.02
CA LEU A 89 17.91 40.15 -24.33
C LEU A 89 18.14 39.16 -23.18
N VAL A 90 18.26 37.88 -23.54
CA VAL A 90 18.54 36.79 -22.61
C VAL A 90 19.89 36.19 -22.92
N GLU A 91 20.73 36.06 -21.90
CA GLU A 91 22.02 35.37 -21.94
C GLU A 91 21.94 34.16 -21.00
N THR A 92 22.34 32.99 -21.47
CA THR A 92 22.29 31.75 -20.67
C THR A 92 23.69 31.20 -20.48
N THR A 93 24.06 30.92 -19.24
CA THR A 93 25.33 30.27 -18.91
C THR A 93 25.06 29.03 -18.07
N LYS A 94 25.73 27.92 -18.39
CA LYS A 94 25.64 26.68 -17.63
C LYS A 94 26.96 26.43 -16.90
N ASP A 95 26.88 26.19 -15.59
CA ASP A 95 28.00 25.83 -14.73
C ASP A 95 27.62 24.59 -13.92
N GLY A 96 28.19 23.43 -14.27
CA GLY A 96 27.75 22.14 -13.74
C GLY A 96 26.26 21.88 -13.97
N GLU A 97 25.52 21.70 -12.89
CA GLU A 97 24.06 21.47 -12.89
C GLU A 97 23.24 22.77 -12.82
N LYS A 98 23.90 23.92 -12.64
CA LYS A 98 23.22 25.22 -12.54
C LYS A 98 23.14 25.91 -13.89
N THR A 99 21.92 26.28 -14.28
CA THR A 99 21.67 27.13 -15.46
C THR A 99 21.31 28.53 -14.99
N THR A 100 22.13 29.53 -15.35
CA THR A 100 21.84 30.94 -15.08
C THR A 100 21.21 31.59 -16.31
N ILE A 101 20.01 32.14 -16.15
CA ILE A 101 19.32 32.96 -17.13
C ILE A 101 19.49 34.42 -16.74
N LYS A 102 20.29 35.17 -17.50
CA LYS A 102 20.52 36.60 -17.30
C LYS A 102 19.70 37.42 -18.28
N ILE A 103 18.83 38.27 -17.75
CA ILE A 103 17.96 39.18 -18.50
C ILE A 103 18.58 40.57 -18.46
N ARG A 104 18.86 41.17 -19.62
CA ARG A 104 19.35 42.57 -19.70
C ARG A 104 18.20 43.53 -19.95
N PHE A 105 18.18 44.61 -19.17
CA PHE A 105 17.16 45.64 -19.26
C PHE A 105 17.57 46.75 -20.23
N PRO A 106 16.72 47.10 -21.22
CA PRO A 106 17.07 48.09 -22.25
C PRO A 106 16.90 49.54 -21.79
N ASP A 107 16.22 49.78 -20.68
CA ASP A 107 15.89 51.07 -20.10
C ASP A 107 16.15 51.09 -18.59
N SER A 108 16.15 52.28 -17.97
CA SER A 108 16.31 52.45 -16.52
C SER A 108 14.96 52.77 -15.86
N VAL A 109 14.71 52.19 -14.69
CA VAL A 109 13.55 52.49 -13.84
C VAL A 109 14.10 53.00 -12.51
N VAL A 110 14.03 54.32 -12.31
CA VAL A 110 14.68 55.03 -11.19
C VAL A 110 13.61 55.65 -10.29
N GLY A 111 13.89 55.65 -8.99
CA GLY A 111 13.02 56.24 -7.97
C GLY A 111 12.53 55.19 -6.98
N LYS A 112 12.42 55.60 -5.71
CA LYS A 112 11.90 54.75 -4.64
C LYS A 112 10.46 54.34 -4.98
N ASP A 113 10.14 53.08 -4.71
CA ASP A 113 8.84 52.46 -4.96
C ASP A 113 8.43 52.38 -6.45
N LYS A 114 9.37 52.65 -7.38
CA LYS A 114 9.16 52.37 -8.80
C LYS A 114 9.40 50.91 -9.09
N SER A 115 8.47 50.30 -9.82
CA SER A 115 8.50 48.88 -10.14
C SER A 115 8.65 48.64 -11.64
N ARG A 116 9.41 47.60 -11.98
CA ARG A 116 9.46 47.01 -13.32
C ARG A 116 8.73 45.68 -13.31
N VAL A 117 7.78 45.50 -14.21
CA VAL A 117 7.12 44.21 -14.45
C VAL A 117 7.70 43.58 -15.72
N PHE A 118 8.08 42.32 -15.64
CA PHE A 118 8.57 41.56 -16.79
C PHE A 118 8.27 40.07 -16.64
N TYR A 119 8.41 39.35 -17.75
CA TYR A 119 8.08 37.94 -17.86
C TYR A 119 9.28 37.16 -18.34
N VAL A 120 9.47 35.97 -17.78
CA VAL A 120 10.46 34.99 -18.25
C VAL A 120 9.75 33.66 -18.43
N SER A 121 9.75 33.14 -19.65
CA SER A 121 9.14 31.84 -19.97
C SER A 121 10.17 30.85 -20.50
N PHE A 122 10.02 29.58 -20.17
CA PHE A 122 10.82 28.48 -20.71
C PHE A 122 10.04 27.17 -20.69
N GLU A 123 10.55 26.15 -21.38
CA GLU A 123 10.02 24.79 -21.38
C GLU A 123 11.01 23.83 -20.71
N GLU A 124 10.49 22.90 -19.90
CA GLU A 124 11.26 21.84 -19.25
C GLU A 124 10.49 20.52 -19.31
N SER A 125 11.18 19.42 -19.61
CA SER A 125 10.55 18.10 -19.80
C SER A 125 10.68 17.18 -18.59
N SER A 126 11.58 17.49 -17.63
CA SER A 126 11.79 16.65 -16.45
C SER A 126 10.72 16.82 -15.36
N PHE A 127 9.91 17.89 -15.39
CA PHE A 127 8.92 18.16 -14.34
C PHE A 127 7.70 17.23 -14.38
N ALA A 128 7.39 16.62 -15.52
CA ALA A 128 6.27 15.70 -15.66
C ALA A 128 6.69 14.44 -16.42
N ILE A 129 6.80 13.32 -15.71
CA ILE A 129 7.29 12.05 -16.25
C ILE A 129 6.16 11.03 -16.19
N ARG A 130 5.95 10.28 -17.28
CA ARG A 130 4.99 9.18 -17.29
C ARG A 130 5.69 7.89 -16.84
N THR A 131 5.25 7.35 -15.71
CA THR A 131 5.68 6.05 -15.18
C THR A 131 4.50 5.09 -15.24
N GLY A 132 4.54 4.13 -16.18
CA GLY A 132 3.43 3.21 -16.41
C GLY A 132 2.10 3.92 -16.75
N GLU A 133 1.12 3.79 -15.85
CA GLU A 133 -0.25 4.32 -16.03
C GLU A 133 -0.44 5.69 -15.35
N VAL A 134 0.61 6.23 -14.72
CA VAL A 134 0.57 7.44 -13.90
C VAL A 134 1.50 8.51 -14.47
N TRP A 135 1.08 9.76 -14.36
CA TRP A 135 1.92 10.94 -14.56
C TRP A 135 2.42 11.44 -13.21
N GLU A 136 3.73 11.52 -13.07
CA GLU A 136 4.42 11.99 -11.87
C GLU A 136 4.93 13.41 -12.14
N ILE A 137 4.48 14.35 -11.33
CA ILE A 137 4.83 15.76 -11.40
C ILE A 137 5.75 16.09 -10.23
N SER A 138 6.90 16.67 -10.52
CA SER A 138 7.87 17.15 -9.53
C SER A 138 8.29 18.57 -9.84
N ILE A 139 7.86 19.51 -8.99
CA ILE A 139 8.26 20.92 -9.05
C ILE A 139 9.26 21.16 -7.91
N PRO A 140 10.48 21.65 -8.21
CA PRO A 140 11.51 21.82 -7.20
C PRO A 140 11.12 22.87 -6.16
N LYS A 141 11.69 22.74 -4.96
CA LYS A 141 11.55 23.74 -3.90
C LYS A 141 12.21 25.06 -4.29
N ILE A 142 11.78 26.13 -3.62
CA ILE A 142 12.42 27.44 -3.75
C ILE A 142 13.80 27.39 -3.05
N SER A 143 14.82 27.98 -3.67
CA SER A 143 16.14 28.13 -3.04
C SER A 143 16.07 28.98 -1.76
N GLU A 144 16.74 28.53 -0.69
CA GLU A 144 16.79 29.21 0.62
C GLU A 144 17.47 30.59 0.54
N GLU A 145 18.31 30.81 -0.47
CA GLU A 145 18.98 32.10 -0.71
C GLU A 145 18.07 33.15 -1.37
N ALA A 146 16.89 32.74 -1.84
CA ALA A 146 16.02 33.60 -2.64
C ALA A 146 15.12 34.49 -1.76
N THR A 147 15.44 35.78 -1.72
CA THR A 147 14.72 36.80 -0.95
C THR A 147 13.51 37.33 -1.72
N PHE A 148 12.42 36.57 -1.76
CA PHE A 148 11.14 37.02 -2.32
C PHE A 148 10.27 37.73 -1.28
N SER A 149 9.70 38.89 -1.63
CA SER A 149 8.67 39.57 -0.83
C SER A 149 7.34 38.82 -0.87
N SER A 150 6.96 38.32 -2.05
CA SER A 150 5.84 37.39 -2.23
C SER A 150 6.14 36.37 -3.32
N TYR A 151 5.59 35.17 -3.17
CA TYR A 151 5.69 34.09 -4.14
C TYR A 151 4.36 33.36 -4.24
N ASN A 152 3.77 33.37 -5.42
CA ASN A 152 2.55 32.64 -5.74
C ASN A 152 2.85 31.66 -6.88
N LEU A 153 2.41 30.41 -6.72
CA LEU A 153 2.61 29.36 -7.72
C LEU A 153 1.26 28.78 -8.13
N ARG A 154 1.05 28.74 -9.46
CA ARG A 154 -0.04 28.03 -10.11
C ARG A 154 0.49 26.80 -10.84
N LEU A 155 -0.06 25.64 -10.54
CA LEU A 155 0.17 24.40 -11.29
C LEU A 155 -1.10 24.06 -12.07
N LEU A 156 -0.99 24.03 -13.40
CA LEU A 156 -2.08 23.72 -14.33
C LEU A 156 -1.88 22.34 -14.94
N ILE A 157 -2.82 21.43 -14.65
CA ILE A 157 -2.77 20.03 -15.10
C ILE A 157 -3.95 19.75 -16.05
N PRO A 158 -3.70 19.27 -17.28
CA PRO A 158 -4.78 18.93 -18.21
C PRO A 158 -5.59 17.75 -17.68
N GLY A 159 -6.92 17.78 -17.87
CA GLY A 159 -7.79 16.66 -17.48
C GLY A 159 -7.45 15.32 -18.15
N LYS A 160 -6.70 15.34 -19.26
CA LYS A 160 -6.24 14.12 -19.96
C LYS A 160 -5.17 13.33 -19.20
N LEU A 161 -4.45 13.94 -18.25
CA LEU A 161 -3.45 13.23 -17.44
C LEU A 161 -4.09 12.29 -16.41
N GLY A 162 -5.41 12.36 -16.25
CA GLY A 162 -6.17 11.49 -15.37
C GLY A 162 -6.59 12.17 -14.07
N GLN A 163 -7.14 11.37 -13.16
CA GLN A 163 -7.55 11.84 -11.84
C GLN A 163 -6.33 12.10 -10.96
N GLU A 164 -6.38 13.13 -10.12
CA GLU A 164 -5.40 13.34 -9.06
C GLU A 164 -5.37 12.13 -8.10
N ALA A 165 -4.26 11.40 -8.14
CA ALA A 165 -3.98 10.33 -7.21
C ALA A 165 -3.59 10.94 -5.85
N TYR A 166 -2.57 11.79 -5.88
CA TYR A 166 -2.02 12.48 -4.72
C TYR A 166 -1.37 13.81 -5.12
N ILE A 167 -1.30 14.74 -4.18
CA ILE A 167 -0.58 16.00 -4.32
C ILE A 167 -0.08 16.45 -2.95
N SER A 168 1.18 16.84 -2.90
CA SER A 168 1.84 17.34 -1.69
C SER A 168 2.75 18.52 -2.06
N PRO A 169 2.75 19.62 -1.28
CA PRO A 169 1.87 19.92 -0.15
C PRO A 169 0.40 20.04 -0.58
N GLN A 170 -0.52 20.17 0.39
CA GLN A 170 -1.92 20.43 0.08
C GLN A 170 -2.09 21.83 -0.55
N PRO A 171 -2.75 21.93 -1.72
CA PRO A 171 -2.97 23.21 -2.38
C PRO A 171 -3.93 24.10 -1.57
N ARG A 172 -3.70 25.42 -1.60
CA ARG A 172 -4.60 26.39 -0.93
C ARG A 172 -5.96 26.49 -1.61
N SER A 173 -5.99 26.28 -2.91
CA SER A 173 -7.23 26.14 -3.66
C SER A 173 -7.04 25.25 -4.88
N LYS A 174 -8.14 24.61 -5.29
CA LYS A 174 -8.25 23.75 -6.45
C LYS A 174 -9.46 24.19 -7.27
N THR A 175 -9.27 24.50 -8.54
CA THR A 175 -10.37 24.89 -9.43
C THR A 175 -10.24 24.23 -10.80
N ASN A 176 -11.36 23.89 -11.42
CA ASN A 176 -11.37 23.34 -12.78
C ASN A 176 -11.79 24.45 -13.76
N LYS A 177 -10.93 24.76 -14.73
CA LYS A 177 -11.19 25.82 -15.71
C LYS A 177 -10.57 25.45 -17.06
N ASN A 178 -11.34 25.62 -18.14
CA ASN A 178 -10.86 25.46 -19.52
C ASN A 178 -10.16 24.11 -19.81
N GLY A 179 -10.61 23.02 -19.20
CA GLY A 179 -10.00 21.68 -19.38
C GLY A 179 -8.74 21.42 -18.55
N PHE A 180 -8.34 22.37 -17.71
CA PHE A 180 -7.25 22.24 -16.73
C PHE A 180 -7.80 22.21 -15.31
N THR A 181 -7.10 21.49 -14.45
CA THR A 181 -7.19 21.61 -13.01
C THR A 181 -6.08 22.55 -12.55
N GLU A 182 -6.44 23.64 -11.89
CA GLU A 182 -5.53 24.64 -11.35
C GLU A 182 -5.35 24.43 -9.85
N TYR A 183 -4.09 24.31 -9.43
CA TYR A 183 -3.66 24.20 -8.05
C TYR A 183 -2.86 25.43 -7.65
N ASN A 184 -3.27 26.08 -6.55
CA ASN A 184 -2.65 27.30 -6.08
C ASN A 184 -1.85 27.08 -4.79
N PHE A 185 -0.63 27.62 -4.76
CA PHE A 185 0.30 27.54 -3.64
C PHE A 185 0.91 28.90 -3.34
N SER A 186 1.32 29.11 -2.10
CA SER A 186 2.07 30.27 -1.65
C SER A 186 3.51 29.91 -1.31
N LYS A 187 4.33 30.94 -1.06
CA LYS A 187 5.70 30.82 -0.55
C LYS A 187 5.85 29.78 0.57
N GLN A 188 5.04 29.91 1.63
CA GLN A 188 5.16 29.07 2.84
C GLN A 188 4.94 27.58 2.56
N ASP A 189 4.17 27.27 1.51
CA ASP A 189 3.82 25.90 1.18
C ASP A 189 4.98 25.20 0.43
N VAL A 190 5.68 25.91 -0.46
CA VAL A 190 6.69 25.33 -1.36
C VAL A 190 8.15 25.64 -0.99
N GLU A 191 8.37 26.47 0.03
CA GLU A 191 9.71 26.83 0.53
C GLU A 191 10.43 25.62 1.14
N LYS A 192 9.70 24.65 1.70
CA LYS A 192 10.30 23.49 2.39
C LYS A 192 10.54 22.27 1.48
N THR A 193 9.55 21.84 0.70
CA THR A 193 9.51 20.48 0.13
C THR A 193 9.21 20.40 -1.37
N GLY A 194 9.10 21.53 -2.08
CA GLY A 194 8.66 21.54 -3.48
C GLY A 194 7.22 21.04 -3.63
N ILE A 195 6.80 20.68 -4.85
CA ILE A 195 5.50 20.05 -5.11
C ILE A 195 5.74 18.69 -5.76
N VAL A 196 5.12 17.65 -5.21
CA VAL A 196 5.05 16.32 -5.81
C VAL A 196 3.59 15.95 -6.01
N ALA A 197 3.22 15.48 -7.19
CA ALA A 197 1.85 15.07 -7.48
C ALA A 197 1.80 13.91 -8.46
N GLY A 198 0.86 12.99 -8.26
CA GLY A 198 0.58 11.89 -9.17
C GLY A 198 -0.80 12.01 -9.80
N PHE A 199 -0.92 11.74 -11.09
CA PHE A 199 -2.17 11.73 -11.85
C PHE A 199 -2.38 10.39 -12.55
N GLY A 200 -3.45 9.70 -12.18
CA GLY A 200 -3.78 8.34 -12.60
C GLY A 200 -4.70 7.68 -11.58
N ALA A 201 -5.54 6.74 -12.02
CA ALA A 201 -6.46 6.05 -11.10
C ALA A 201 -5.76 4.96 -10.28
N PHE A 202 -4.74 4.33 -10.85
CA PHE A 202 -3.98 3.23 -10.27
C PHE A 202 -2.69 3.03 -11.05
N GLN A 203 -1.74 2.32 -10.45
CA GLN A 203 -0.55 1.80 -11.13
C GLN A 203 -0.62 0.29 -11.23
N VAL A 204 -0.06 -0.28 -12.29
CA VAL A 204 0.06 -1.73 -12.45
C VAL A 204 1.52 -2.14 -12.48
N PHE A 205 1.84 -3.20 -11.72
CA PHE A 205 3.10 -3.90 -11.82
C PHE A 205 2.85 -5.36 -12.24
N SER A 206 3.71 -5.89 -13.10
CA SER A 206 3.87 -7.33 -13.29
C SER A 206 4.94 -7.84 -12.33
N PHE A 207 4.73 -9.02 -11.76
CA PHE A 207 5.68 -9.64 -10.85
C PHE A 207 5.97 -11.10 -11.20
N ASN A 208 7.21 -11.51 -10.91
CA ASN A 208 7.65 -12.89 -10.89
C ASN A 208 8.47 -13.10 -9.60
N LEU A 209 7.99 -14.03 -8.77
CA LEU A 209 8.55 -14.32 -7.45
C LEU A 209 8.99 -15.79 -7.40
N SER A 210 10.25 -16.01 -7.04
CA SER A 210 10.83 -17.33 -6.81
C SER A 210 10.96 -17.61 -5.31
N TYR A 211 10.66 -18.84 -4.91
CA TYR A 211 10.77 -19.30 -3.53
C TYR A 211 11.53 -20.62 -3.51
N HIS A 212 12.63 -20.68 -2.75
CA HIS A 212 13.45 -21.88 -2.63
C HIS A 212 13.16 -22.57 -1.29
N LEU A 213 12.54 -23.75 -1.35
CA LEU A 213 12.13 -24.50 -0.17
C LEU A 213 12.97 -25.77 -0.03
N GLU A 214 13.39 -26.06 1.20
CA GLU A 214 14.17 -27.26 1.52
C GLU A 214 13.63 -27.94 2.77
N ASN A 215 13.56 -29.27 2.72
CA ASN A 215 13.40 -30.10 3.90
C ASN A 215 14.75 -30.76 4.27
N PRO A 216 15.50 -30.21 5.24
CA PRO A 216 16.78 -30.78 5.65
C PRO A 216 16.63 -32.07 6.48
N LEU A 217 15.41 -32.43 6.89
CA LEU A 217 15.16 -33.55 7.80
C LEU A 217 15.08 -34.89 7.05
N SER A 218 15.22 -36.00 7.80
CA SER A 218 15.02 -37.36 7.31
C SER A 218 13.56 -37.83 7.33
N ARG A 219 12.62 -36.93 7.62
CA ARG A 219 11.17 -37.18 7.63
C ARG A 219 10.46 -36.10 6.81
N SER A 220 9.29 -36.40 6.25
CA SER A 220 8.50 -35.41 5.52
C SER A 220 8.07 -34.28 6.48
N THR A 221 8.03 -33.05 5.97
CA THR A 221 7.62 -31.86 6.73
C THR A 221 6.73 -30.96 5.89
N THR A 222 5.94 -30.13 6.54
CA THR A 222 5.23 -29.03 5.89
C THR A 222 6.04 -27.75 6.05
N THR A 223 6.09 -26.94 5.00
CA THR A 223 6.62 -25.58 5.01
C THR A 223 5.61 -24.65 4.34
N GLU A 224 5.78 -23.35 4.53
CA GLU A 224 4.84 -22.33 4.12
C GLU A 224 5.54 -21.20 3.37
N ILE A 225 4.86 -20.67 2.35
CA ILE A 225 5.24 -19.41 1.71
C ILE A 225 4.16 -18.36 1.93
N SER A 226 4.57 -17.10 2.07
CA SER A 226 3.65 -15.97 1.91
C SER A 226 3.57 -15.57 0.44
N LEU A 227 2.35 -15.31 0.00
CA LEU A 227 2.02 -14.81 -1.32
C LEU A 227 1.45 -13.39 -1.15
N PRO A 228 1.86 -12.41 -1.99
CA PRO A 228 1.26 -11.08 -1.99
C PRO A 228 -0.27 -11.14 -1.92
N PRO A 229 -0.90 -10.53 -0.90
CA PRO A 229 -2.34 -10.55 -0.72
C PRO A 229 -3.01 -9.33 -1.34
N ASP A 230 -4.33 -9.40 -1.50
CA ASP A 230 -5.15 -8.19 -1.67
C ASP A 230 -5.14 -7.35 -0.39
N THR A 231 -5.20 -6.02 -0.55
CA THR A 231 -5.47 -5.09 0.55
C THR A 231 -6.51 -4.05 0.13
N ALA A 232 -6.80 -3.09 1.01
CA ALA A 232 -7.59 -1.92 0.64
C ALA A 232 -6.92 -1.04 -0.42
N TYR A 233 -5.60 -1.15 -0.60
CA TYR A 233 -4.79 -0.34 -1.52
C TYR A 233 -4.20 -1.15 -2.67
N GLN A 234 -4.32 -2.48 -2.68
CA GLN A 234 -3.87 -3.30 -3.80
C GLN A 234 -4.81 -4.45 -4.14
N LYS A 235 -4.81 -4.86 -5.41
CA LYS A 235 -5.53 -6.03 -5.90
C LYS A 235 -4.60 -6.91 -6.74
N ILE A 236 -4.57 -8.20 -6.44
CA ILE A 236 -3.70 -9.18 -7.06
C ILE A 236 -4.44 -10.00 -8.11
N TYR A 237 -3.71 -10.33 -9.17
CA TYR A 237 -4.10 -11.22 -10.25
C TYR A 237 -3.00 -12.27 -10.42
N TYR A 238 -3.17 -13.47 -9.87
CA TYR A 238 -2.23 -14.56 -10.08
C TYR A 238 -2.49 -15.26 -11.41
N GLU A 239 -1.51 -15.26 -12.30
CA GLU A 239 -1.58 -16.05 -13.51
C GLU A 239 -1.23 -17.51 -13.24
N ASN A 240 -0.21 -17.74 -12.43
CA ASN A 240 0.27 -19.07 -12.14
C ASN A 240 1.02 -19.14 -10.79
N ILE A 241 0.89 -20.29 -10.12
CA ILE A 241 1.69 -20.70 -8.97
C ILE A 241 2.12 -22.14 -9.23
N ASN A 242 3.42 -22.37 -9.42
CA ASN A 242 3.95 -23.67 -9.82
C ASN A 242 5.21 -24.05 -9.05
N PRO A 243 5.28 -25.25 -8.41
CA PRO A 243 4.16 -26.18 -8.23
C PRO A 243 3.04 -25.56 -7.39
N ARG A 244 1.82 -26.09 -7.52
CA ARG A 244 0.68 -25.61 -6.73
C ARG A 244 0.85 -26.02 -5.26
N PRO A 245 0.44 -25.16 -4.31
CA PRO A 245 0.45 -25.51 -2.90
C PRO A 245 -0.55 -26.65 -2.63
N THR A 246 -0.25 -27.45 -1.60
CA THR A 246 -1.14 -28.52 -1.13
C THR A 246 -2.42 -27.98 -0.50
N ASN A 247 -2.31 -26.83 0.15
CA ASN A 247 -3.42 -26.10 0.75
C ASN A 247 -3.08 -24.59 0.78
N MET A 248 -4.09 -23.75 0.84
CA MET A 248 -3.92 -22.32 1.03
C MET A 248 -4.92 -21.80 2.07
N TYR A 249 -4.53 -20.76 2.79
CA TYR A 249 -5.40 -20.09 3.75
C TYR A 249 -5.02 -18.62 3.91
N VAL A 250 -5.87 -17.85 4.59
CA VAL A 250 -5.57 -16.46 4.99
C VAL A 250 -5.32 -16.44 6.49
N ASP A 251 -4.19 -15.87 6.90
CA ASP A 251 -3.85 -15.75 8.32
C ASP A 251 -4.58 -14.55 8.99
N SER A 252 -4.35 -14.34 10.29
CA SER A 252 -5.01 -13.28 11.06
C SER A 252 -4.60 -11.84 10.67
N ASP A 253 -3.47 -11.68 9.99
CA ASP A 253 -2.99 -10.39 9.51
C ASP A 253 -3.47 -10.08 8.08
N GLY A 254 -3.99 -11.11 7.38
CA GLY A 254 -4.53 -11.03 6.03
C GLY A 254 -3.59 -11.58 4.95
N ASN A 255 -2.48 -12.23 5.33
CA ASN A 255 -1.54 -12.81 4.38
C ASN A 255 -2.12 -14.05 3.71
N TRP A 256 -1.80 -14.24 2.43
CA TRP A 256 -2.16 -15.45 1.71
C TRP A 256 -1.03 -16.46 1.88
N ILE A 257 -1.32 -17.58 2.56
CA ILE A 257 -0.32 -18.60 2.90
C ILE A 257 -0.53 -19.82 2.01
N GLY A 258 0.55 -20.29 1.39
CA GLY A 258 0.58 -21.55 0.64
C GLY A 258 1.39 -22.62 1.39
N GLU A 259 0.76 -23.75 1.69
CA GLU A 259 1.39 -24.89 2.36
C GLU A 259 1.97 -25.89 1.36
N TYR A 260 3.21 -26.31 1.58
CA TYR A 260 3.91 -27.32 0.78
C TYR A 260 4.38 -28.46 1.67
N LYS A 261 4.01 -29.69 1.29
CA LYS A 261 4.53 -30.91 1.91
C LYS A 261 5.79 -31.35 1.15
N LEU A 262 6.92 -31.38 1.85
CA LEU A 262 8.21 -31.80 1.31
C LEU A 262 8.59 -33.16 1.87
N GLU A 263 9.01 -34.06 0.99
CA GLU A 263 9.58 -35.35 1.34
C GLU A 263 10.97 -35.21 1.99
N PRO A 264 11.50 -36.25 2.66
CA PRO A 264 12.81 -36.20 3.28
C PRO A 264 13.89 -35.74 2.30
N ARG A 265 14.71 -34.77 2.70
CA ARG A 265 15.80 -34.21 1.87
C ARG A 265 15.36 -33.58 0.55
N GLN A 266 14.07 -33.30 0.37
CA GLN A 266 13.56 -32.69 -0.85
C GLN A 266 13.85 -31.20 -0.88
N ARG A 267 14.18 -30.69 -2.08
CA ARG A 267 14.18 -29.27 -2.42
C ARG A 267 13.16 -29.03 -3.52
N ILE A 268 12.42 -27.94 -3.42
CA ILE A 268 11.49 -27.49 -4.46
C ILE A 268 11.63 -25.99 -4.66
N ASP A 269 11.55 -25.58 -5.93
CA ASP A 269 11.45 -24.16 -6.29
C ASP A 269 10.00 -23.88 -6.69
N VAL A 270 9.42 -22.86 -6.07
CA VAL A 270 8.08 -22.38 -6.39
C VAL A 270 8.20 -21.05 -7.12
N ALA A 271 7.56 -20.96 -8.28
CA ALA A 271 7.42 -19.72 -9.04
C ALA A 271 5.97 -19.24 -8.96
N ALA A 272 5.78 -17.99 -8.52
CA ALA A 272 4.50 -17.31 -8.53
C ALA A 272 4.59 -16.05 -9.40
N ASN A 273 3.75 -15.96 -10.43
CA ASN A 273 3.73 -14.82 -11.34
C ASN A 273 2.31 -14.27 -11.52
N GLY A 274 2.24 -12.96 -11.76
CA GLY A 274 0.99 -12.26 -11.87
C GLY A 274 1.15 -10.76 -11.98
N TYR A 275 0.07 -10.06 -11.66
CA TYR A 275 -0.02 -8.61 -11.69
C TYR A 275 -0.62 -8.07 -10.41
N VAL A 276 -0.19 -6.88 -10.01
CA VAL A 276 -0.81 -6.10 -8.94
C VAL A 276 -1.29 -4.78 -9.49
N GLN A 277 -2.50 -4.40 -9.09
CA GLN A 277 -3.05 -3.08 -9.28
C GLN A 277 -3.00 -2.34 -7.94
N ILE A 278 -2.28 -1.21 -7.88
CA ILE A 278 -2.11 -0.38 -6.69
C ILE A 278 -2.96 0.87 -6.83
N PHE A 279 -3.70 1.22 -5.80
CA PHE A 279 -4.66 2.32 -5.78
C PHE A 279 -4.18 3.44 -4.87
N SER A 280 -4.41 4.70 -5.27
CA SER A 280 -4.01 5.87 -4.48
C SER A 280 -4.98 6.17 -3.34
N ASN A 281 -6.17 5.58 -3.38
CA ASN A 281 -7.20 5.70 -2.37
C ASN A 281 -7.69 4.29 -2.02
N TYR A 282 -8.11 4.09 -0.77
CA TYR A 282 -8.63 2.81 -0.34
C TYR A 282 -9.92 2.45 -1.10
N ARG A 283 -10.03 1.18 -1.49
CA ARG A 283 -11.24 0.60 -2.08
C ARG A 283 -12.10 -0.05 -0.99
N PRO A 284 -13.40 -0.28 -1.23
CA PRO A 284 -14.20 -1.15 -0.38
C PRO A 284 -13.51 -2.50 -0.23
N PHE A 285 -13.18 -2.86 1.01
CA PHE A 285 -12.45 -4.08 1.35
C PHE A 285 -12.99 -4.66 2.66
N ASN A 286 -12.72 -5.94 2.91
CA ASN A 286 -13.19 -6.59 4.13
C ASN A 286 -12.56 -5.93 5.35
N LYS A 287 -13.41 -5.64 6.35
CA LYS A 287 -12.97 -5.04 7.60
C LYS A 287 -12.22 -6.09 8.44
N PRO A 288 -11.10 -5.73 9.07
CA PRO A 288 -10.42 -6.64 9.97
C PRO A 288 -11.33 -7.00 11.16
N SER A 289 -11.16 -8.22 11.70
CA SER A 289 -11.86 -8.63 12.92
C SER A 289 -11.37 -7.81 14.12
N GLN A 290 -12.23 -7.64 15.13
CA GLN A 290 -11.82 -6.96 16.37
C GLN A 290 -10.63 -7.67 17.05
N GLU A 291 -10.55 -8.98 16.91
CA GLU A 291 -9.41 -9.77 17.40
C GLU A 291 -8.11 -9.36 16.69
N SER A 292 -8.13 -9.26 15.35
CA SER A 292 -6.97 -8.81 14.56
C SER A 292 -6.54 -7.39 14.95
N ILE A 293 -7.50 -6.48 15.14
CA ILE A 293 -7.22 -5.11 15.62
C ILE A 293 -6.55 -5.13 17.00
N ASN A 294 -7.08 -5.91 17.95
CA ASN A 294 -6.55 -5.98 19.31
C ASN A 294 -5.16 -6.63 19.37
N GLN A 295 -4.89 -7.64 18.53
CA GLN A 295 -3.56 -8.25 18.42
C GLN A 295 -2.49 -7.23 18.01
N ASN A 296 -2.88 -6.22 17.22
CA ASN A 296 -2.02 -5.13 16.77
C ASN A 296 -1.79 -4.03 17.82
N LEU A 297 -2.11 -4.29 19.09
CA LEU A 297 -1.76 -3.44 20.25
C LEU A 297 -0.75 -4.11 21.19
N VAL A 298 -0.40 -5.38 20.93
CA VAL A 298 0.42 -6.21 21.83
C VAL A 298 1.92 -5.94 21.59
N PRO A 299 2.78 -5.93 22.64
CA PRO A 299 4.23 -5.85 22.46
C PRO A 299 4.81 -7.08 21.79
N LEU A 300 5.86 -6.88 20.99
CA LEU A 300 6.64 -7.93 20.34
C LEU A 300 8.14 -7.63 20.43
N GLU A 301 8.99 -8.57 19.99
CA GLU A 301 10.46 -8.49 20.13
C GLU A 301 11.05 -7.16 19.61
N TYR A 302 10.64 -6.71 18.43
CA TYR A 302 11.09 -5.44 17.85
C TYR A 302 10.22 -4.24 18.25
N TRP A 303 9.08 -4.50 18.89
CA TRP A 303 8.06 -3.51 19.25
C TRP A 303 7.76 -3.54 20.75
N ASP A 304 8.77 -3.24 21.57
CA ASP A 304 8.65 -3.20 23.02
C ASP A 304 7.94 -1.92 23.48
N ILE A 305 6.61 -2.00 23.62
CA ILE A 305 5.77 -0.89 24.08
C ILE A 305 5.93 -0.58 25.57
N ASN A 306 6.55 -1.48 26.35
CA ASN A 306 6.69 -1.35 27.79
C ASN A 306 7.97 -0.63 28.20
N ASN A 307 8.87 -0.34 27.26
CA ASN A 307 10.09 0.40 27.51
C ASN A 307 9.78 1.80 28.12
N PRO A 308 10.44 2.22 29.20
CA PRO A 308 10.12 3.49 29.88
C PRO A 308 10.15 4.73 29.00
N GLU A 309 11.12 4.84 28.07
CA GLU A 309 11.20 6.00 27.17
C GLU A 309 10.10 5.97 26.11
N ILE A 310 9.72 4.79 25.61
CA ILE A 310 8.56 4.61 24.72
C ILE A 310 7.27 5.03 25.43
N VAL A 311 7.05 4.54 26.65
CA VAL A 311 5.86 4.89 27.45
C VAL A 311 5.81 6.40 27.67
N LYS A 312 6.92 7.04 28.02
CA LYS A 312 7.01 8.49 28.19
C LYS A 312 6.69 9.27 26.91
N LEU A 313 7.24 8.85 25.77
CA LEU A 313 6.94 9.50 24.47
C LEU A 313 5.48 9.28 24.07
N SER A 314 4.91 8.11 24.31
CA SER A 314 3.50 7.81 24.01
C SER A 314 2.52 8.67 24.81
N GLN A 315 2.95 9.31 25.92
CA GLN A 315 2.12 10.25 26.67
C GLN A 315 1.98 11.61 25.97
N THR A 316 2.93 11.99 25.11
CA THR A 316 2.90 13.25 24.36
C THR A 316 2.49 13.05 22.90
N LEU A 317 2.95 11.96 22.28
CA LEU A 317 2.66 11.60 20.90
C LEU A 317 1.37 10.75 20.85
N LYS A 318 0.21 11.41 20.75
CA LYS A 318 -1.12 10.78 20.87
C LYS A 318 -1.81 10.47 19.56
N THR A 319 -1.29 11.00 18.44
CA THR A 319 -1.90 10.84 17.12
C THR A 319 -0.90 10.22 16.14
N PRO A 320 -1.39 9.49 15.11
CA PRO A 320 -0.50 8.95 14.07
C PRO A 320 0.37 10.03 13.43
N ARG A 321 -0.18 11.23 13.21
CA ARG A 321 0.54 12.38 12.64
C ARG A 321 1.74 12.82 13.49
N GLN A 322 1.51 13.02 14.79
CA GLN A 322 2.57 13.43 15.72
C GLN A 322 3.68 12.38 15.82
N ILE A 323 3.30 11.10 15.83
CA ILE A 323 4.25 9.99 15.88
C ILE A 323 5.07 9.95 14.59
N TYR A 324 4.42 10.05 13.43
CA TYR A 324 5.12 10.10 12.14
C TYR A 324 6.13 11.25 12.10
N ASP A 325 5.72 12.46 12.47
CA ASP A 325 6.59 13.64 12.43
C ASP A 325 7.80 13.50 13.35
N PHE A 326 7.58 12.93 14.54
CA PHE A 326 8.65 12.62 15.45
C PHE A 326 9.63 11.62 14.83
N VAL A 327 9.14 10.50 14.29
CA VAL A 327 9.98 9.44 13.72
C VAL A 327 10.79 9.94 12.52
N SER A 328 10.14 10.58 11.55
CA SER A 328 10.78 11.07 10.32
C SER A 328 11.84 12.15 10.58
N THR A 329 11.68 12.92 11.67
CA THR A 329 12.63 13.95 12.09
C THR A 329 13.75 13.39 12.98
N LYS A 330 13.41 12.46 13.89
CA LYS A 330 14.31 11.92 14.92
C LYS A 330 15.36 11.00 14.32
N LEU A 331 14.95 10.11 13.42
CA LEU A 331 15.82 9.12 12.80
C LEU A 331 16.51 9.70 11.57
N LYS A 332 17.69 9.17 11.25
CA LYS A 332 18.45 9.44 10.03
C LYS A 332 18.76 8.13 9.33
N TYR A 333 18.55 8.13 8.02
CA TYR A 333 18.71 6.96 7.18
C TYR A 333 20.19 6.66 6.94
N ASP A 334 20.60 5.43 7.24
CA ASP A 334 21.97 4.95 7.08
C ASP A 334 22.09 4.06 5.84
N TYR A 335 22.45 4.65 4.70
CA TYR A 335 22.63 3.94 3.44
C TYR A 335 23.71 2.85 3.51
N GLU A 336 24.70 2.99 4.40
CA GLU A 336 25.77 2.00 4.56
C GLU A 336 25.30 0.72 5.24
N ARG A 337 24.16 0.74 5.94
CA ARG A 337 23.54 -0.47 6.51
C ARG A 337 22.69 -1.23 5.50
N VAL A 338 22.42 -0.69 4.31
CA VAL A 338 21.60 -1.34 3.28
C VAL A 338 22.43 -2.43 2.57
N LYS A 339 22.60 -3.57 3.25
CA LYS A 339 23.41 -4.71 2.81
C LYS A 339 22.66 -6.01 3.11
N PRO A 340 22.92 -7.10 2.36
CA PRO A 340 22.33 -8.41 2.66
C PRO A 340 22.62 -8.84 4.10
N ASN A 341 21.66 -9.52 4.74
CA ASN A 341 21.77 -10.06 6.11
C ASN A 341 22.03 -9.01 7.21
N VAL A 342 21.60 -7.76 7.03
CA VAL A 342 21.67 -6.73 8.08
C VAL A 342 20.80 -7.12 9.30
N GLU A 343 21.33 -6.90 10.50
CA GLU A 343 20.57 -7.10 11.75
C GLU A 343 19.54 -5.98 11.92
N ARG A 344 18.27 -6.36 12.14
CA ARG A 344 17.18 -5.45 12.55
C ARG A 344 17.34 -5.07 14.01
N LEU A 345 17.35 -3.77 14.31
CA LEU A 345 17.61 -3.24 15.64
C LEU A 345 16.35 -3.18 16.51
N GLY A 346 15.19 -2.94 15.91
CA GLY A 346 13.94 -2.67 16.64
C GLY A 346 13.83 -1.24 17.17
N ALA A 347 12.66 -0.90 17.70
CA ALA A 347 12.30 0.48 18.06
C ALA A 347 13.18 1.10 19.15
N VAL A 348 13.48 0.35 20.22
CA VAL A 348 14.23 0.86 21.37
C VAL A 348 15.66 1.22 20.97
N LYS A 349 16.37 0.29 20.30
CA LYS A 349 17.73 0.54 19.83
C LYS A 349 17.78 1.64 18.77
N ALA A 350 16.76 1.76 17.91
CA ALA A 350 16.65 2.86 16.97
C ALA A 350 16.51 4.22 17.66
N LEU A 351 15.75 4.28 18.75
CA LEU A 351 15.60 5.49 19.56
C LEU A 351 16.91 5.90 20.26
N GLU A 352 17.66 4.91 20.74
CA GLU A 352 18.98 5.09 21.36
C GLU A 352 20.05 5.53 20.33
N ASN A 353 20.00 4.97 19.12
CA ASN A 353 20.98 5.20 18.05
C ASN A 353 20.30 5.75 16.77
N PRO A 354 19.78 6.98 16.79
CA PRO A 354 18.95 7.51 15.71
C PRO A 354 19.67 7.70 14.38
N GLN A 355 21.00 7.63 14.34
CA GLN A 355 21.81 7.81 13.13
C GLN A 355 22.02 6.52 12.34
N SER A 356 21.62 5.38 12.89
CA SER A 356 21.87 4.07 12.29
C SER A 356 20.57 3.37 11.91
N ALA A 357 19.57 4.10 11.40
CA ALA A 357 18.26 3.53 11.06
C ALA A 357 18.15 3.23 9.56
N ILE A 358 17.53 2.11 9.20
CA ILE A 358 17.01 1.85 7.84
C ILE A 358 15.48 1.71 7.91
N CYS A 359 14.82 1.40 6.79
CA CYS A 359 13.35 1.37 6.68
C CYS A 359 12.67 0.52 7.77
N MET A 360 13.31 -0.58 8.19
CA MET A 360 12.84 -1.40 9.32
C MET A 360 12.76 -0.61 10.63
N GLU A 361 13.80 0.15 11.02
CA GLU A 361 13.80 0.90 12.28
C GLU A 361 12.85 2.09 12.28
N PHE A 362 12.66 2.75 11.13
CA PHE A 362 11.63 3.77 10.96
C PHE A 362 10.22 3.19 11.18
N THR A 363 9.97 2.03 10.57
CA THR A 363 8.71 1.29 10.72
C THR A 363 8.51 0.82 12.16
N ASP A 364 9.53 0.25 12.78
CA ASP A 364 9.49 -0.29 14.14
C ASP A 364 9.19 0.77 15.18
N LEU A 365 9.90 1.91 15.10
CA LEU A 365 9.70 3.01 16.03
C LEU A 365 8.29 3.60 15.90
N PHE A 366 7.80 3.77 14.67
CA PHE A 366 6.43 4.21 14.45
C PHE A 366 5.41 3.25 15.07
N ILE A 367 5.50 1.94 14.76
CA ILE A 367 4.57 0.93 15.26
C ILE A 367 4.59 0.89 16.78
N THR A 368 5.77 0.94 17.39
CA THR A 368 5.94 0.83 18.84
C THR A 368 5.32 2.02 19.57
N LEU A 369 5.56 3.23 19.07
CA LEU A 369 4.95 4.45 19.62
C LEU A 369 3.42 4.47 19.40
N ALA A 370 2.95 4.02 18.23
CA ALA A 370 1.52 3.93 17.92
C ALA A 370 0.82 2.94 18.86
N ARG A 371 1.34 1.72 18.99
CA ARG A 371 0.80 0.70 19.90
C ARG A 371 0.81 1.16 21.35
N ALA A 372 1.90 1.78 21.81
CA ALA A 372 1.99 2.36 23.16
C ALA A 372 0.97 3.49 23.39
N ALA A 373 0.63 4.25 22.34
CA ALA A 373 -0.41 5.28 22.38
C ALA A 373 -1.83 4.73 22.25
N GLY A 374 -2.02 3.42 22.09
CA GLY A 374 -3.32 2.77 21.92
C GLY A 374 -3.85 2.77 20.48
N ILE A 375 -2.98 3.03 19.50
CA ILE A 375 -3.30 3.01 18.07
C ILE A 375 -2.82 1.68 17.49
N PRO A 376 -3.70 0.81 16.98
CA PRO A 376 -3.30 -0.43 16.33
C PRO A 376 -2.40 -0.12 15.13
N ALA A 377 -1.24 -0.76 15.06
CA ALA A 377 -0.27 -0.55 13.99
C ALA A 377 0.46 -1.84 13.63
N ARG A 378 0.84 -1.99 12.37
CA ARG A 378 1.48 -3.19 11.81
C ARG A 378 2.52 -2.83 10.76
N GLU A 379 3.45 -3.74 10.51
CA GLU A 379 4.45 -3.61 9.45
C GLU A 379 3.89 -4.18 8.15
N ILE A 380 4.21 -3.51 7.05
CA ILE A 380 4.13 -4.05 5.70
C ILE A 380 5.55 -4.18 5.16
N ASN A 381 5.82 -5.32 4.53
CA ASN A 381 7.10 -5.58 3.87
C ASN A 381 6.83 -5.97 2.41
N GLY A 382 7.59 -5.38 1.48
CA GLY A 382 7.36 -5.59 0.06
C GLY A 382 8.33 -4.84 -0.84
N PHE A 383 7.87 -4.52 -2.05
CA PHE A 383 8.65 -3.81 -3.05
C PHE A 383 8.20 -2.33 -3.12
N ALA A 384 9.15 -1.41 -3.19
CA ALA A 384 8.87 0.00 -3.44
C ALA A 384 9.73 0.52 -4.59
N TYR A 385 9.10 1.03 -5.65
CA TYR A 385 9.83 1.55 -6.80
C TYR A 385 10.50 2.89 -6.46
N THR A 386 11.83 2.93 -6.51
CA THR A 386 12.62 4.14 -6.22
C THR A 386 13.55 4.49 -7.37
N GLU A 387 13.71 5.79 -7.59
CA GLU A 387 14.68 6.39 -8.52
C GLU A 387 15.91 6.93 -7.77
N ASN A 388 16.02 6.71 -6.45
CA ASN A 388 17.18 7.13 -5.69
C ASN A 388 18.45 6.42 -6.22
N PRO A 389 19.46 7.17 -6.72
CA PRO A 389 20.65 6.58 -7.33
C PRO A 389 21.52 5.78 -6.35
N GLU A 390 21.36 5.96 -5.03
CA GLU A 390 22.09 5.20 -4.01
C GLU A 390 21.48 3.79 -3.78
N ILE A 391 20.17 3.64 -3.99
CA ILE A 391 19.43 2.39 -3.73
C ILE A 391 19.09 1.64 -5.03
N GLN A 392 18.82 2.37 -6.11
CA GLN A 392 18.41 1.79 -7.39
C GLN A 392 19.42 0.76 -7.94
N PRO A 393 20.76 1.00 -7.92
CA PRO A 393 21.72 0.01 -8.41
C PRO A 393 21.71 -1.30 -7.61
N LEU A 394 21.52 -1.23 -6.29
CA LEU A 394 21.43 -2.43 -5.43
C LEU A 394 20.19 -3.27 -5.76
N SER A 395 19.08 -2.60 -6.05
CA SER A 395 17.80 -3.23 -6.40
C SER A 395 17.81 -3.91 -7.77
N LEU A 396 18.80 -3.63 -8.63
CA LEU A 396 18.96 -4.32 -9.91
C LEU A 396 19.49 -5.74 -9.72
N VAL A 397 20.39 -5.95 -8.76
CA VAL A 397 21.14 -7.20 -8.57
C VAL A 397 20.70 -8.01 -7.35
N ASN A 398 20.07 -7.39 -6.36
CA ASN A 398 19.59 -8.04 -5.13
C ASN A 398 18.09 -7.78 -4.90
N ASP A 399 17.49 -8.63 -4.07
CA ASP A 399 16.14 -8.41 -3.55
C ASP A 399 16.20 -7.36 -2.43
N VAL A 400 16.16 -6.09 -2.81
CA VAL A 400 16.05 -4.98 -1.87
C VAL A 400 14.57 -4.74 -1.60
N LEU A 401 14.11 -5.22 -0.45
CA LEU A 401 12.76 -4.99 0.04
C LEU A 401 12.67 -3.69 0.83
N HIS A 402 11.45 -3.16 0.92
CA HIS A 402 11.12 -1.98 1.70
C HIS A 402 10.11 -2.33 2.77
N ALA A 403 10.20 -1.65 3.92
CA ALA A 403 9.30 -1.81 5.04
C ALA A 403 8.67 -0.47 5.39
N TRP A 404 7.36 -0.46 5.60
CA TRP A 404 6.60 0.72 5.99
C TRP A 404 5.45 0.34 6.94
N PRO A 405 5.02 1.24 7.83
CA PRO A 405 3.93 0.95 8.76
C PRO A 405 2.54 1.23 8.16
N GLU A 406 1.56 0.48 8.67
CA GLU A 406 0.15 0.82 8.60
C GLU A 406 -0.38 1.11 10.01
N TYR A 407 -1.25 2.11 10.15
CA TYR A 407 -2.06 2.31 11.37
C TYR A 407 -3.54 2.11 11.06
N TYR A 408 -4.32 1.62 12.03
CA TYR A 408 -5.75 1.45 11.85
C TYR A 408 -6.49 2.77 12.11
N ASP A 409 -7.20 3.28 11.09
CA ASP A 409 -8.11 4.41 11.22
C ASP A 409 -9.49 3.88 11.59
N SER A 410 -9.90 4.09 12.84
CA SER A 410 -11.17 3.57 13.37
C SER A 410 -12.41 4.27 12.82
N GLU A 411 -12.28 5.50 12.33
CA GLU A 411 -13.39 6.24 11.72
C GLU A 411 -13.66 5.74 10.29
N LYS A 412 -12.58 5.45 9.55
CA LYS A 412 -12.65 4.92 8.17
C LYS A 412 -12.73 3.39 8.13
N GLU A 413 -12.49 2.72 9.24
CA GLU A 413 -12.44 1.26 9.38
C GLU A 413 -11.46 0.59 8.41
N VAL A 414 -10.30 1.19 8.22
CA VAL A 414 -9.28 0.75 7.25
C VAL A 414 -7.87 0.97 7.79
N TRP A 415 -6.95 0.09 7.39
CA TRP A 415 -5.52 0.27 7.62
C TRP A 415 -4.97 1.33 6.66
N ILE A 416 -4.38 2.40 7.20
CA ILE A 416 -3.80 3.50 6.44
C ILE A 416 -2.28 3.31 6.36
N PRO A 417 -1.73 3.13 5.15
CA PRO A 417 -0.29 3.01 4.96
C PRO A 417 0.35 4.40 4.94
N ILE A 418 1.50 4.50 5.59
CA ILE A 418 2.33 5.71 5.64
C ILE A 418 3.80 5.30 5.55
N ASP A 419 4.68 6.21 5.16
CA ASP A 419 6.13 5.92 5.14
C ASP A 419 6.98 7.04 5.75
N PRO A 420 7.39 6.89 7.03
CA PRO A 420 8.27 7.86 7.68
C PRO A 420 9.71 7.80 7.15
N THR A 421 10.11 6.71 6.48
CA THR A 421 11.43 6.56 5.85
C THR A 421 11.51 7.50 4.65
N TRP A 422 10.58 7.38 3.70
CA TRP A 422 10.56 8.23 2.51
C TRP A 422 10.25 9.68 2.87
N GLY A 423 9.41 9.94 3.88
CA GLY A 423 9.23 11.30 4.42
C GLY A 423 10.55 11.95 4.87
N SER A 424 11.48 11.16 5.42
CA SER A 424 12.81 11.64 5.84
C SER A 424 13.79 11.77 4.67
N THR A 425 13.82 10.81 3.74
CA THR A 425 14.84 10.73 2.67
C THR A 425 14.51 11.52 1.41
N THR A 426 13.27 11.95 1.22
CA THR A 426 12.82 12.70 0.02
C THR A 426 12.78 14.22 0.21
N GLY A 427 13.43 14.74 1.26
CA GLY A 427 13.42 16.18 1.54
C GLY A 427 12.09 16.70 2.07
N GLY A 428 11.30 15.83 2.73
CA GLY A 428 10.08 16.22 3.44
C GLY A 428 8.78 16.05 2.65
N VAL A 429 8.78 15.35 1.51
CA VAL A 429 7.53 14.99 0.82
C VAL A 429 6.60 14.27 1.80
N ASP A 430 5.32 14.63 1.76
CA ASP A 430 4.33 14.08 2.68
C ASP A 430 3.93 12.65 2.29
N TYR A 431 4.52 11.66 2.96
CA TYR A 431 4.14 10.25 2.90
C TYR A 431 3.24 9.83 4.08
N PHE A 432 2.62 10.79 4.76
CA PHE A 432 1.65 10.52 5.82
C PHE A 432 0.20 10.63 5.31
N THR A 433 -0.13 11.70 4.59
CA THR A 433 -1.51 11.88 4.12
C THR A 433 -1.86 10.96 2.95
N LYS A 434 -0.87 10.64 2.11
CA LYS A 434 -0.95 9.67 1.02
C LYS A 434 0.44 9.04 0.83
N LEU A 435 0.50 7.71 0.70
CA LEU A 435 1.76 7.01 0.48
C LEU A 435 2.24 7.26 -0.97
N ASP A 436 1.70 6.58 -1.98
CA ASP A 436 1.86 6.83 -3.42
C ASP A 436 1.23 5.65 -4.21
N LEU A 437 1.69 5.42 -5.43
CA LEU A 437 1.33 4.29 -6.30
C LEU A 437 2.52 3.34 -6.59
N ARG A 438 3.57 3.39 -5.76
CA ARG A 438 4.86 2.70 -5.96
C ARG A 438 5.11 1.59 -4.95
N HIS A 439 4.30 1.48 -3.90
CA HIS A 439 4.43 0.49 -2.83
C HIS A 439 3.58 -0.76 -3.06
N PHE A 440 4.24 -1.87 -3.39
CA PHE A 440 3.63 -3.19 -3.55
C PHE A 440 3.88 -4.06 -2.31
N ALA A 441 2.83 -4.32 -1.52
CA ALA A 441 2.92 -5.16 -0.34
C ALA A 441 3.07 -6.65 -0.69
N PHE A 442 4.06 -7.32 -0.10
CA PHE A 442 4.21 -8.78 -0.20
C PHE A 442 3.66 -9.49 1.03
N VAL A 443 3.89 -8.93 2.21
CA VAL A 443 3.50 -9.53 3.49
C VAL A 443 3.18 -8.46 4.52
N ILE A 444 2.32 -8.83 5.47
CA ILE A 444 1.81 -8.02 6.57
C ILE A 444 2.23 -8.68 7.88
N HIS A 445 2.83 -7.91 8.78
CA HIS A 445 3.28 -8.36 10.10
C HIS A 445 2.54 -7.57 11.18
N GLY A 446 1.55 -8.19 11.80
CA GLY A 446 0.81 -7.60 12.92
C GLY A 446 0.94 -8.41 14.20
N LYS A 447 0.58 -9.68 14.12
CA LYS A 447 0.63 -10.66 15.21
C LYS A 447 2.05 -11.15 15.51
N ASN A 448 2.94 -11.11 14.52
CA ASN A 448 4.32 -11.53 14.63
C ASN A 448 5.23 -10.51 13.92
N SER A 449 6.36 -10.15 14.53
CA SER A 449 7.27 -9.12 14.00
C SER A 449 8.33 -9.67 13.03
N LYS A 450 8.26 -10.94 12.64
CA LYS A 450 9.24 -11.62 11.78
C LYS A 450 8.62 -12.50 10.70
N GLN A 451 7.54 -13.19 11.03
CA GLN A 451 6.91 -14.19 10.17
C GLN A 451 5.47 -13.79 9.83
N PRO A 452 4.95 -14.23 8.67
CA PRO A 452 5.63 -15.07 7.67
C PRO A 452 6.69 -14.31 6.87
N TYR A 453 7.67 -14.98 6.28
CA TYR A 453 8.73 -14.28 5.54
C TYR A 453 8.19 -13.67 4.24
N ALA A 454 8.69 -12.49 3.85
CA ALA A 454 8.35 -11.87 2.57
C ALA A 454 8.95 -12.64 1.38
N ALA A 455 8.35 -12.50 0.19
CA ALA A 455 8.96 -12.95 -1.05
C ALA A 455 10.37 -12.35 -1.21
N GLY A 456 11.33 -13.13 -1.70
CA GLY A 456 12.77 -12.76 -1.72
C GLY A 456 13.55 -13.16 -0.45
N SER A 457 12.88 -13.56 0.63
CA SER A 457 13.57 -14.06 1.84
C SER A 457 13.79 -15.59 1.84
N TYR A 458 13.16 -16.31 0.90
CA TYR A 458 13.22 -17.77 0.78
C TYR A 458 14.44 -18.21 -0.02
N LYS A 459 15.63 -17.93 0.50
CA LYS A 459 16.92 -18.12 -0.17
C LYS A 459 17.66 -19.35 0.34
N LEU A 460 18.34 -20.07 -0.56
CA LEU A 460 19.21 -21.20 -0.24
C LEU A 460 20.64 -20.94 -0.75
N GLY A 461 21.65 -21.32 0.04
CA GLY A 461 23.07 -21.25 -0.34
C GLY A 461 23.78 -19.92 0.02
N GLU A 462 25.10 -19.86 -0.23
CA GLU A 462 25.96 -18.74 0.19
C GLU A 462 25.92 -17.52 -0.75
N ASN A 463 25.52 -17.71 -2.01
CA ASN A 463 25.41 -16.65 -3.02
C ASN A 463 24.02 -16.67 -3.69
N PRO A 464 22.97 -16.26 -2.96
CA PRO A 464 21.62 -16.31 -3.48
C PRO A 464 21.43 -15.35 -4.65
N GLN A 465 20.74 -15.83 -5.68
CA GLN A 465 20.36 -15.01 -6.84
C GLN A 465 19.18 -14.09 -6.49
N LYS A 466 18.83 -13.20 -7.41
CA LYS A 466 17.64 -12.34 -7.31
C LYS A 466 16.39 -13.18 -7.58
N ASP A 467 15.43 -13.12 -6.66
CA ASP A 467 14.21 -13.92 -6.70
C ASP A 467 12.94 -13.07 -6.91
N VAL A 468 13.06 -11.76 -6.78
CA VAL A 468 11.96 -10.79 -6.90
C VAL A 468 12.15 -9.95 -8.15
N PHE A 469 11.28 -10.15 -9.14
CA PHE A 469 11.24 -9.33 -10.35
C PHE A 469 9.91 -8.59 -10.40
N VAL A 470 9.96 -7.26 -10.26
CA VAL A 470 8.79 -6.39 -10.36
C VAL A 470 9.07 -5.30 -11.39
N THR A 471 8.18 -5.16 -12.37
CA THR A 471 8.30 -4.17 -13.45
C THR A 471 6.96 -3.51 -13.71
N PHE A 472 6.96 -2.27 -14.22
CA PHE A 472 5.73 -1.64 -14.68
C PHE A 472 5.05 -2.52 -15.74
N GLY A 473 3.74 -2.71 -15.60
CA GLY A 473 2.95 -3.57 -16.47
C GLY A 473 1.64 -2.92 -16.87
N SER A 474 0.79 -3.70 -17.53
CA SER A 474 -0.59 -3.35 -17.85
C SER A 474 -1.53 -4.38 -17.24
N LEU A 475 -2.82 -4.06 -17.14
CA LEU A 475 -3.80 -4.98 -16.58
C LEU A 475 -3.85 -6.31 -17.38
N PRO A 476 -3.96 -7.47 -16.71
CA PRO A 476 -4.06 -8.75 -17.40
C PRO A 476 -5.34 -8.86 -18.24
N GLN A 477 -5.31 -9.72 -19.27
CA GLN A 477 -6.47 -9.98 -20.11
C GLN A 477 -7.61 -10.67 -19.33
N VAL A 478 -7.27 -11.66 -18.50
CA VAL A 478 -8.22 -12.39 -17.65
C VAL A 478 -8.25 -11.76 -16.26
N ARG A 479 -9.42 -11.26 -15.84
CA ARG A 479 -9.58 -10.51 -14.58
C ARG A 479 -10.75 -10.97 -13.72
N ASN A 480 -11.59 -11.85 -14.26
CA ASN A 480 -12.82 -12.27 -13.60
C ASN A 480 -12.55 -13.51 -12.74
N ALA A 481 -13.30 -13.62 -11.65
CA ALA A 481 -13.36 -14.84 -10.88
C ALA A 481 -13.87 -15.99 -11.75
N LYS A 482 -13.37 -17.21 -11.50
CA LYS A 482 -13.89 -18.43 -12.13
C LYS A 482 -13.93 -19.53 -11.10
N LEU A 483 -15.12 -20.02 -10.81
CA LEU A 483 -15.35 -21.11 -9.86
C LEU A 483 -15.72 -22.37 -10.64
N ASP A 484 -15.02 -23.47 -10.40
CA ASP A 484 -15.37 -24.77 -10.95
C ASP A 484 -16.00 -25.61 -9.83
N LEU A 485 -17.24 -26.06 -10.05
CA LEU A 485 -17.97 -26.93 -9.11
C LEU A 485 -17.77 -28.40 -9.48
N ASN A 486 -17.33 -29.20 -8.53
CA ASN A 486 -17.24 -30.65 -8.65
C ASN A 486 -17.98 -31.31 -7.49
N VAL A 487 -18.79 -32.31 -7.80
CA VAL A 487 -19.57 -33.04 -6.81
C VAL A 487 -19.29 -34.52 -6.93
N LYS A 488 -19.00 -35.15 -5.79
CA LYS A 488 -18.92 -36.60 -5.66
C LYS A 488 -20.05 -37.09 -4.77
N THR A 489 -20.78 -38.07 -5.26
CA THR A 489 -21.76 -38.82 -4.48
C THR A 489 -21.14 -40.14 -4.06
N GLU A 490 -21.17 -40.47 -2.78
CA GLU A 490 -20.94 -41.86 -2.37
C GLU A 490 -22.03 -42.75 -2.99
N SER A 491 -21.74 -44.04 -3.21
CA SER A 491 -22.71 -44.98 -3.79
C SER A 491 -23.99 -44.95 -2.94
N TRP A 492 -25.13 -44.63 -3.56
CA TRP A 492 -26.37 -44.36 -2.82
C TRP A 492 -26.80 -45.59 -2.02
N ILE A 493 -26.64 -45.55 -0.69
CA ILE A 493 -26.89 -46.70 0.17
C ILE A 493 -28.38 -46.71 0.53
N PRO A 494 -29.10 -47.82 0.28
CA PRO A 494 -30.49 -47.97 0.71
C PRO A 494 -30.59 -47.88 2.25
N LEU A 495 -31.71 -47.38 2.76
CA LEU A 495 -32.06 -47.33 4.19
C LEU A 495 -31.29 -46.34 5.09
N ILE A 496 -30.39 -45.51 4.55
CA ILE A 496 -29.64 -44.50 5.33
C ILE A 496 -29.63 -43.13 4.63
N SER A 497 -29.27 -42.07 5.38
CA SER A 497 -28.97 -40.74 4.83
C SER A 497 -27.74 -40.79 3.94
N ASN A 498 -27.82 -40.16 2.78
CA ASN A 498 -26.71 -40.10 1.82
C ASN A 498 -26.01 -38.76 1.93
N LYS A 499 -24.75 -38.74 1.53
CA LYS A 499 -23.89 -37.56 1.60
C LYS A 499 -23.44 -37.15 0.20
N ILE A 500 -23.35 -35.85 0.00
CA ILE A 500 -22.85 -35.24 -1.22
C ILE A 500 -21.60 -34.45 -0.84
N ASP A 501 -20.46 -34.80 -1.42
CA ASP A 501 -19.21 -34.06 -1.24
C ASP A 501 -19.10 -33.01 -2.35
N LEU A 502 -19.23 -31.74 -1.95
CA LEU A 502 -19.04 -30.59 -2.80
C LEU A 502 -17.58 -30.13 -2.74
N THR A 503 -16.96 -29.94 -3.90
CA THR A 503 -15.67 -29.26 -4.05
C THR A 503 -15.86 -28.03 -4.93
N VAL A 504 -15.52 -26.86 -4.41
CA VAL A 504 -15.48 -25.60 -5.14
C VAL A 504 -14.01 -25.23 -5.37
N LEU A 505 -13.58 -25.18 -6.62
CA LEU A 505 -12.23 -24.75 -7.00
C LEU A 505 -12.28 -23.34 -7.57
N ASN A 506 -11.49 -22.41 -7.05
CA ASN A 506 -11.26 -21.16 -7.76
C ASN A 506 -10.16 -21.37 -8.82
N SER A 507 -10.54 -21.52 -10.08
CA SER A 507 -9.58 -21.64 -11.19
C SER A 507 -9.23 -20.30 -11.83
N GLY A 508 -9.86 -19.22 -11.37
CA GLY A 508 -9.59 -17.86 -11.82
C GLY A 508 -8.36 -17.21 -11.14
N PRO A 509 -7.89 -16.08 -11.68
CA PRO A 509 -6.70 -15.40 -11.20
C PRO A 509 -6.93 -14.51 -9.96
N VAL A 510 -8.17 -14.34 -9.51
CA VAL A 510 -8.55 -13.40 -8.44
C VAL A 510 -9.20 -14.12 -7.26
N ALA A 511 -8.98 -13.60 -6.05
CA ALA A 511 -9.70 -14.07 -4.87
C ALA A 511 -11.19 -13.75 -4.96
N VAL A 512 -12.02 -14.66 -4.45
CA VAL A 512 -13.48 -14.49 -4.38
C VAL A 512 -13.88 -14.36 -2.92
N TYR A 513 -14.46 -13.22 -2.56
CA TYR A 513 -14.85 -12.91 -1.19
C TYR A 513 -16.32 -13.25 -0.93
N ASN A 514 -16.63 -13.60 0.32
CA ASN A 514 -17.98 -13.86 0.82
C ASN A 514 -18.73 -14.91 -0.02
N VAL A 515 -18.08 -16.04 -0.28
CA VAL A 515 -18.66 -17.14 -1.06
C VAL A 515 -19.71 -17.87 -0.20
N LYS A 516 -20.96 -17.84 -0.65
CA LYS A 516 -22.11 -18.47 0.05
C LYS A 516 -22.79 -19.50 -0.85
N PRO A 517 -22.48 -20.79 -0.72
CA PRO A 517 -23.18 -21.85 -1.41
C PRO A 517 -24.66 -21.88 -1.00
N LYS A 518 -25.57 -21.69 -1.96
CA LYS A 518 -27.01 -21.86 -1.77
C LYS A 518 -27.42 -23.25 -2.21
N ILE A 519 -28.17 -23.94 -1.37
CA ILE A 519 -28.55 -25.33 -1.58
C ILE A 519 -30.07 -25.41 -1.69
N TYR A 520 -30.54 -26.04 -2.75
CA TYR A 520 -31.96 -26.20 -3.04
C TYR A 520 -32.31 -27.69 -3.11
N PHE A 521 -33.34 -28.08 -2.38
CA PHE A 521 -33.98 -29.39 -2.46
C PHE A 521 -35.31 -29.25 -3.19
N ASP A 522 -35.41 -29.81 -4.39
CA ASP A 522 -36.59 -29.70 -5.26
C ASP A 522 -37.12 -28.25 -5.43
N GLY A 523 -36.19 -27.29 -5.48
CA GLY A 523 -36.48 -25.86 -5.63
C GLY A 523 -36.65 -25.08 -4.32
N ILE A 524 -36.68 -25.73 -3.16
CA ILE A 524 -36.77 -25.09 -1.84
C ILE A 524 -35.36 -24.85 -1.30
N GLU A 525 -35.04 -23.60 -0.96
CA GLU A 525 -33.74 -23.24 -0.35
C GLU A 525 -33.66 -23.81 1.07
N ILE A 526 -32.54 -24.49 1.36
CA ILE A 526 -32.25 -25.05 2.67
C ILE A 526 -31.18 -24.21 3.34
N SER A 527 -31.41 -23.88 4.61
CA SER A 527 -30.41 -23.14 5.39
C SER A 527 -29.15 -23.99 5.53
N HIS A 528 -28.05 -23.48 4.98
CA HIS A 528 -26.72 -24.05 5.11
C HIS A 528 -25.79 -22.98 5.68
N LYS A 529 -25.14 -23.27 6.80
CA LYS A 529 -24.35 -22.28 7.56
C LYS A 529 -22.92 -22.08 7.06
N ASN A 530 -22.52 -22.80 6.03
CA ASN A 530 -21.13 -22.73 5.57
C ASN A 530 -20.95 -21.51 4.65
N GLU A 531 -20.39 -20.46 5.21
CA GLU A 531 -19.90 -19.31 4.46
C GLU A 531 -18.38 -19.38 4.39
N VAL A 532 -17.81 -19.08 3.22
CA VAL A 532 -16.37 -18.98 3.03
C VAL A 532 -16.03 -17.51 2.88
N GLU A 533 -15.30 -16.96 3.84
CA GLU A 533 -14.92 -15.54 3.86
C GLU A 533 -14.14 -15.14 2.61
N VAL A 534 -13.20 -16.00 2.20
CA VAL A 534 -12.41 -15.82 0.98
C VAL A 534 -11.98 -17.16 0.40
N LEU A 535 -12.10 -17.28 -0.92
CA LEU A 535 -11.58 -18.38 -1.72
C LEU A 535 -10.48 -17.83 -2.64
N LEU A 536 -9.22 -18.10 -2.27
CA LEU A 536 -8.02 -17.61 -2.95
C LEU A 536 -7.86 -18.22 -4.35
N PRO A 537 -7.08 -17.59 -5.25
CA PRO A 537 -6.75 -18.16 -6.55
C PRO A 537 -6.15 -19.56 -6.40
N PHE A 538 -6.67 -20.51 -7.19
CA PHE A 538 -6.26 -21.92 -7.20
C PHE A 538 -6.57 -22.72 -5.92
N GLN A 539 -7.23 -22.12 -4.93
CA GLN A 539 -7.66 -22.79 -3.70
C GLN A 539 -8.91 -23.65 -3.93
N LYS A 540 -8.99 -24.76 -3.18
CA LYS A 540 -10.15 -25.64 -3.12
C LYS A 540 -10.86 -25.48 -1.78
N TYR A 541 -12.17 -25.35 -1.83
CA TYR A 541 -13.05 -25.48 -0.68
C TYR A 541 -13.83 -26.78 -0.79
N GLN A 542 -13.91 -27.54 0.30
CA GLN A 542 -14.65 -28.80 0.36
C GLN A 542 -15.69 -28.75 1.48
N SER A 543 -16.88 -29.26 1.18
CA SER A 543 -17.99 -29.35 2.13
C SER A 543 -18.79 -30.61 1.88
N THR A 544 -19.33 -31.19 2.93
CA THR A 544 -20.21 -32.35 2.84
C THR A 544 -21.63 -31.93 3.19
N LEU A 545 -22.58 -32.28 2.32
CA LEU A 545 -24.00 -32.01 2.47
C LEU A 545 -24.74 -33.31 2.77
N ASP A 546 -25.51 -33.32 3.86
CA ASP A 546 -26.42 -34.41 4.18
C ASP A 546 -27.71 -34.28 3.36
N VAL A 547 -28.05 -35.36 2.64
CA VAL A 547 -29.32 -35.47 1.92
C VAL A 547 -30.31 -36.24 2.81
N PRO A 548 -31.45 -35.63 3.17
CA PRO A 548 -32.41 -36.25 4.07
C PRO A 548 -33.00 -37.52 3.46
N PHE A 549 -33.07 -38.56 4.29
CA PHE A 549 -33.66 -39.84 3.93
C PHE A 549 -35.06 -39.97 4.53
N SER A 550 -36.02 -40.39 3.70
CA SER A 550 -37.34 -40.87 4.11
C SER A 550 -37.61 -42.22 3.46
N PHE A 551 -38.05 -43.19 4.26
CA PHE A 551 -38.29 -44.55 3.81
C PHE A 551 -39.34 -44.66 2.69
N LEU A 552 -40.40 -43.84 2.77
CA LEU A 552 -41.43 -43.67 1.75
C LEU A 552 -41.12 -42.53 0.77
N GLY A 553 -39.90 -41.96 0.82
CA GLY A 553 -39.44 -40.91 -0.07
C GLY A 553 -40.15 -39.56 0.09
N THR A 554 -41.00 -39.38 1.11
CA THR A 554 -41.77 -38.13 1.29
C THR A 554 -40.88 -36.90 1.52
N ASN A 555 -39.76 -37.08 2.23
CA ASN A 555 -38.84 -36.00 2.59
C ASN A 555 -37.47 -36.14 1.90
N THR A 556 -37.31 -37.11 1.00
CA THR A 556 -36.08 -37.25 0.20
C THR A 556 -36.26 -36.45 -1.08
N PRO A 557 -35.38 -35.47 -1.36
CA PRO A 557 -35.50 -34.68 -2.57
C PRO A 557 -35.27 -35.54 -3.81
N ASP A 558 -35.90 -35.19 -4.93
CA ASP A 558 -35.63 -35.79 -6.25
C ASP A 558 -34.32 -35.25 -6.85
N SER A 559 -34.00 -33.99 -6.56
CA SER A 559 -32.78 -33.33 -7.01
C SER A 559 -32.23 -32.38 -5.95
N VAL A 560 -30.90 -32.29 -5.92
CA VAL A 560 -30.18 -31.29 -5.13
C VAL A 560 -29.52 -30.32 -6.11
N ARG A 561 -29.90 -29.05 -6.05
CA ARG A 561 -29.27 -27.99 -6.84
C ARG A 561 -28.41 -27.12 -5.94
N ILE A 562 -27.15 -26.96 -6.28
CA ILE A 562 -26.18 -26.15 -5.55
C ILE A 562 -25.81 -24.97 -6.44
N VAL A 563 -25.92 -23.75 -5.91
CA VAL A 563 -25.58 -22.51 -6.60
C VAL A 563 -24.48 -21.82 -5.81
N VAL A 564 -23.37 -21.50 -6.48
CA VAL A 564 -22.25 -20.75 -5.90
C VAL A 564 -21.93 -19.60 -6.85
N ASN A 565 -22.27 -18.37 -6.42
CA ASN A 565 -22.23 -17.19 -7.28
C ASN A 565 -23.05 -17.38 -8.57
N GLU A 566 -22.41 -17.38 -9.74
CA GLU A 566 -23.04 -17.54 -11.06
C GLU A 566 -23.06 -19.00 -11.55
N GLU A 567 -22.37 -19.90 -10.85
CA GLU A 567 -22.23 -21.30 -11.23
C GLU A 567 -23.27 -22.16 -10.50
N GLU A 568 -23.86 -23.12 -11.21
CA GLU A 568 -24.80 -24.06 -10.62
C GLU A 568 -24.57 -25.50 -11.08
N ILE A 569 -24.87 -26.44 -10.18
CA ILE A 569 -24.86 -27.86 -10.47
C ILE A 569 -26.12 -28.52 -9.90
N THR A 570 -26.76 -29.38 -10.67
CA THR A 570 -27.95 -30.14 -10.25
C THR A 570 -27.62 -31.62 -10.24
N ILE A 571 -27.83 -32.27 -9.10
CA ILE A 571 -27.50 -33.67 -8.85
C ILE A 571 -28.82 -34.44 -8.64
N PRO A 572 -29.10 -35.48 -9.43
CA PRO A 572 -30.23 -36.36 -9.17
C PRO A 572 -29.92 -37.28 -7.98
N THR A 573 -30.89 -37.43 -7.06
CA THR A 573 -30.73 -38.31 -5.87
C THR A 573 -31.14 -39.76 -6.12
N ASN A 574 -31.60 -40.09 -7.34
CA ASN A 574 -32.13 -41.40 -7.71
C ASN A 574 -33.26 -41.91 -6.78
N LYS A 575 -34.04 -41.00 -6.16
CA LYS A 575 -35.14 -41.28 -5.23
C LYS A 575 -36.04 -42.44 -5.65
N ARG A 576 -36.42 -42.52 -6.94
CA ARG A 576 -37.26 -43.62 -7.48
C ARG A 576 -36.62 -44.99 -7.34
N GLN A 577 -35.33 -45.14 -7.61
CA GLN A 577 -34.62 -46.42 -7.47
C GLN A 577 -34.54 -46.84 -6.00
N VAL A 578 -34.25 -45.88 -5.11
CA VAL A 578 -34.20 -46.11 -3.66
C VAL A 578 -35.55 -46.55 -3.12
N LEU A 579 -36.64 -45.93 -3.57
CA LEU A 579 -38.01 -46.33 -3.23
C LEU A 579 -38.31 -47.76 -3.65
N ILE A 580 -37.93 -48.14 -4.87
CA ILE A 580 -38.11 -49.51 -5.37
C ILE A 580 -37.33 -50.50 -4.50
N TYR A 581 -36.06 -50.22 -4.20
CA TYR A 581 -35.26 -51.08 -3.32
C TYR A 581 -35.84 -51.20 -1.91
N ASN A 582 -36.32 -50.10 -1.32
CA ASN A 582 -36.95 -50.11 -0.02
C ASN A 582 -38.25 -50.94 -0.03
N LEU A 583 -39.10 -50.78 -1.05
CA LEU A 583 -40.33 -51.58 -1.19
C LEU A 583 -40.05 -53.07 -1.38
N ILE A 584 -39.03 -53.42 -2.18
CA ILE A 584 -38.55 -54.79 -2.34
C ILE A 584 -38.06 -55.33 -0.99
N PHE A 585 -37.30 -54.54 -0.23
CA PHE A 585 -36.82 -54.93 1.09
C PHE A 585 -37.97 -55.21 2.06
N ILE A 586 -38.99 -54.33 2.13
CA ILE A 586 -40.21 -54.58 2.92
C ILE A 586 -40.86 -55.88 2.49
N PHE A 587 -41.03 -56.09 1.18
CA PHE A 587 -41.69 -57.26 0.65
C PHE A 587 -40.94 -58.54 1.05
N VAL A 588 -39.61 -58.56 0.94
CA VAL A 588 -38.78 -59.69 1.36
C VAL A 588 -38.87 -59.93 2.87
N VAL A 589 -38.80 -58.88 3.70
CA VAL A 589 -38.91 -59.00 5.16
C VAL A 589 -40.30 -59.50 5.56
N ALA A 590 -41.37 -58.94 4.99
CA ALA A 590 -42.74 -59.36 5.23
C ALA A 590 -42.96 -60.81 4.79
N PHE A 591 -42.41 -61.20 3.64
CA PHE A 591 -42.45 -62.58 3.14
C PHE A 591 -41.73 -63.55 4.09
N LEU A 592 -40.54 -63.20 4.60
CA LEU A 592 -39.81 -64.00 5.57
C LEU A 592 -40.55 -64.13 6.91
N ILE A 593 -41.18 -63.06 7.39
CA ILE A 593 -42.02 -63.08 8.59
C ILE A 593 -43.22 -64.00 8.38
N LEU A 594 -43.94 -63.86 7.26
CA LEU A 594 -45.08 -64.70 6.91
C LEU A 594 -44.68 -66.17 6.82
N LEU A 595 -43.55 -66.46 6.16
CA LEU A 595 -42.98 -67.81 6.05
C LEU A 595 -42.68 -68.39 7.44
N THR A 596 -42.08 -67.59 8.32
CA THR A 596 -41.77 -67.98 9.70
C THR A 596 -43.04 -68.25 10.51
N ILE A 597 -44.07 -67.42 10.37
CA ILE A 597 -45.39 -67.62 10.98
C ILE A 597 -46.04 -68.90 10.47
N ILE A 598 -46.03 -69.14 9.16
CA ILE A 598 -46.57 -70.37 8.55
C ILE A 598 -45.82 -71.61 9.06
N ILE A 599 -44.50 -71.56 9.15
CA ILE A 599 -43.67 -72.65 9.70
C ILE A 599 -44.01 -72.90 11.17
N ARG A 600 -44.16 -71.85 12.00
CA ARG A 600 -44.57 -71.97 13.40
C ARG A 600 -46.00 -72.52 13.56
N LEU A 601 -46.95 -72.06 12.75
CA LEU A 601 -48.35 -72.55 12.77
C LEU A 601 -48.47 -74.00 12.30
N LYS A 602 -47.66 -74.44 11.31
CA LYS A 602 -47.57 -75.86 10.92
C LYS A 602 -47.04 -76.73 12.07
N LYS A 603 -46.02 -76.28 12.81
CA LYS A 603 -45.55 -76.97 14.02
C LYS A 603 -46.64 -77.07 15.10
N TRP A 604 -47.50 -76.06 15.23
CA TRP A 604 -48.60 -76.08 16.22
C TRP A 604 -49.73 -77.04 15.86
N LYS A 605 -50.06 -77.23 14.57
CA LYS A 605 -51.04 -78.25 14.13
C LYS A 605 -50.58 -79.70 14.36
N PHE A 606 -49.27 -79.98 14.35
CA PHE A 606 -48.75 -81.32 14.68
C PHE A 606 -48.76 -81.63 16.19
N SER A 607 -48.83 -80.61 17.06
CA SER A 607 -48.91 -80.81 18.52
C SER A 607 -50.33 -81.09 19.02
N LYS A 608 -51.38 -80.86 18.21
CA LYS A 608 -52.80 -80.97 18.64
C LYS A 608 -53.50 -82.26 18.18
N LYS A 609 -52.74 -83.21 17.63
CA LYS A 609 -53.24 -84.52 17.17
C LYS A 609 -52.51 -85.65 17.91
N ASN A 610 -52.70 -85.68 19.22
CA ASN A 610 -52.43 -86.80 20.12
C ASN A 610 -53.24 -86.49 21.40
N SER A 611 -54.55 -86.72 21.33
CA SER A 611 -55.42 -86.96 22.49
C SER A 611 -55.87 -88.41 22.42
#